data_AF-A0A4Q3MYH7-F1
#
_entry.id   AF-A0A4Q3MYH7-F1
#
_cell.length_a   1.000
_cell.length_b   1.000
_cell.length_c   1.000
_cell.angle_alpha   90.00
_cell.angle_beta   90.00
_cell.angle_gamma   90.00
#
_symmetry.space_group_name_H-M   'P 1'
#
loop_
_entity.id
_entity.type
_entity.pdbx_description
1 polymer ?
#
loop_
_entity_poly.entity_id
_entity_poly.type
_entity_poly.pdbx_seq_one_letter_code
_entity_poly.pdbx_strand_id
1 'polypeptide(L)'
;AVNLAARLEGANKAFGTGILLSDATAAQLPDSLPLRPLDDVIVKGKTAPVRVFTPCGDATLCARSAAALTAFHARRWDEASHELQGVLALQPADPAATRLLARVAEARSLPVDAPWTPAVALDKL
;
A
#
# COMPACT_ATOMS: atom_id res chain seq x y z
N ALA A 1 -17.39 7.36 -17.57
CA ALA A 1 -16.38 6.68 -16.73
C ALA A 1 -16.28 7.41 -15.40
N VAL A 2 -16.47 6.72 -14.27
CA VAL A 2 -16.45 7.36 -12.94
C VAL A 2 -15.00 7.61 -12.53
N ASN A 3 -14.72 8.85 -12.12
CA ASN A 3 -13.37 9.41 -11.98
C ASN A 3 -12.55 8.70 -10.88
N LEU A 4 -11.57 7.87 -11.28
CA LEU A 4 -10.62 7.22 -10.38
C LEU A 4 -9.89 8.23 -9.49
N ALA A 5 -9.59 9.41 -10.02
CA ALA A 5 -8.87 10.45 -9.28
C ALA A 5 -9.65 10.91 -8.03
N ALA A 6 -10.96 11.16 -8.15
CA ALA A 6 -11.79 11.59 -7.03
C ALA A 6 -11.88 10.54 -5.91
N ARG A 7 -11.79 9.25 -6.26
CA ARG A 7 -11.78 8.15 -5.28
C ARG A 7 -10.44 8.05 -4.58
N LEU A 8 -9.34 8.19 -5.32
CA LEU A 8 -8.01 8.23 -4.73
C LEU A 8 -7.83 9.46 -3.83
N GLU A 9 -8.40 10.60 -4.18
CA GLU A 9 -8.39 11.80 -3.34
C GLU A 9 -9.03 11.53 -1.97
N GLY A 10 -10.18 10.85 -1.94
CA GLY A 10 -10.81 10.44 -0.67
C GLY A 10 -9.95 9.46 0.15
N ALA A 11 -9.11 8.66 -0.49
CA ALA A 11 -8.25 7.67 0.16
C ALA A 11 -6.98 8.27 0.79
N ASN A 12 -6.58 9.50 0.42
CA ASN A 12 -5.40 10.18 0.97
C ASN A 12 -5.38 10.15 2.50
N LYS A 13 -6.54 10.39 3.12
CA LYS A 13 -6.68 10.40 4.58
C LYS A 13 -6.32 9.06 5.21
N ALA A 14 -6.74 7.96 4.61
CA ALA A 14 -6.46 6.61 5.11
C ALA A 14 -4.97 6.24 5.01
N PHE A 15 -4.27 6.82 4.03
CA PHE A 15 -2.84 6.62 3.83
C PHE A 15 -1.95 7.65 4.51
N GLY A 16 -2.53 8.75 5.03
CA GLY A 16 -1.77 9.86 5.60
C GLY A 16 -1.00 10.68 4.57
N THR A 17 -1.48 10.72 3.33
CA THR A 17 -0.78 11.36 2.19
C THR A 17 -1.53 12.58 1.70
N GLY A 18 -0.82 13.52 1.07
CA GLY A 18 -1.44 14.62 0.33
C GLY A 18 -1.68 14.30 -1.16
N ILE A 19 -0.93 13.32 -1.69
CA ILE A 19 -0.97 12.92 -3.10
C ILE A 19 -1.00 11.39 -3.16
N LEU A 20 -1.95 10.85 -3.93
CA LEU A 20 -2.00 9.44 -4.30
C LEU A 20 -1.96 9.30 -5.81
N LEU A 21 -1.15 8.36 -6.28
CA LEU A 21 -0.96 8.02 -7.67
C LEU A 21 -1.34 6.55 -7.87
N SER A 22 -2.06 6.23 -8.94
CA SER A 22 -2.17 4.84 -9.40
C SER A 22 -0.89 4.41 -10.10
N ASP A 23 -0.64 3.11 -10.16
CA ASP A 23 0.38 2.47 -10.99
C ASP A 23 0.47 3.03 -12.43
N ALA A 24 -0.67 3.21 -13.10
CA ALA A 24 -0.73 3.76 -14.46
C ALA A 24 -0.20 5.20 -14.55
N THR A 25 -0.34 5.99 -13.50
CA THR A 25 0.21 7.36 -13.43
C THR A 25 1.66 7.31 -13.04
N ALA A 26 2.02 6.49 -12.05
CA ALA A 26 3.40 6.27 -11.61
C ALA A 26 4.31 5.86 -12.78
N ALA A 27 3.84 4.97 -13.66
CA ALA A 27 4.58 4.51 -14.84
C ALA A 27 4.84 5.58 -15.90
N GLN A 28 4.17 6.73 -15.84
CA GLN A 28 4.36 7.85 -16.77
C GLN A 28 5.25 8.97 -16.18
N LEU A 29 5.64 8.85 -14.91
CA LEU A 29 6.48 9.83 -14.24
C LEU A 29 7.97 9.54 -14.50
N PRO A 30 8.85 10.55 -14.50
CA PRO A 30 10.28 10.33 -14.68
C PRO A 30 10.87 9.62 -13.46
N ASP A 31 11.89 8.78 -13.68
CA ASP A 31 12.61 8.05 -12.62
C ASP A 31 13.23 8.99 -11.56
N SER A 32 13.44 10.27 -11.92
CA SER A 32 13.93 11.30 -11.00
C SER A 32 12.92 11.68 -9.91
N LEU A 33 11.66 11.25 -10.02
CA LEU A 33 10.62 11.48 -9.02
C LEU A 33 10.41 10.20 -8.21
N PRO A 34 11.07 10.06 -7.04
CA PRO A 34 10.96 8.85 -6.23
C PRO A 34 9.54 8.69 -5.67
N LEU A 35 9.03 7.46 -5.76
CA LEU A 35 7.69 7.09 -5.33
C LEU A 35 7.76 5.98 -4.28
N ARG A 36 7.02 6.17 -3.21
CA ARG A 36 6.80 5.14 -2.19
C ARG A 36 5.53 4.36 -2.52
N PRO A 37 5.59 3.04 -2.72
CA PRO A 37 4.38 2.23 -2.83
C PRO A 37 3.72 2.07 -1.46
N LEU A 38 2.39 2.08 -1.43
CA LEU A 38 1.62 2.10 -0.18
C LEU A 38 0.77 0.85 -0.01
N ASP A 39 0.00 0.46 -1.03
CA ASP A 39 -0.85 -0.74 -1.01
C ASP A 39 -1.43 -1.05 -2.39
N ASP A 40 -2.13 -2.18 -2.49
CA ASP A 40 -3.04 -2.51 -3.57
C ASP A 40 -4.49 -2.30 -3.16
N VAL A 41 -5.20 -1.52 -3.96
CA VAL A 41 -6.60 -1.16 -3.70
C VAL A 41 -7.51 -1.62 -4.82
N ILE A 42 -8.73 -2.04 -4.48
CA ILE A 42 -9.79 -2.34 -5.43
C ILE A 42 -10.82 -1.21 -5.34
N VAL A 43 -11.00 -0.48 -6.43
CA VAL A 43 -11.99 0.59 -6.49
C VAL A 43 -13.38 0.05 -6.83
N LYS A 44 -14.43 0.70 -6.31
CA LYS A 44 -15.81 0.31 -6.58
C LYS A 44 -16.09 0.20 -8.09
N GLY A 45 -16.58 -0.97 -8.49
CA GLY A 45 -16.91 -1.30 -9.88
C GLY A 45 -15.73 -1.82 -10.71
N LYS A 46 -14.57 -2.07 -10.11
CA LYS A 46 -13.44 -2.79 -10.73
C LYS A 46 -13.15 -4.07 -9.94
N THR A 47 -12.62 -5.07 -10.63
CA THR A 47 -12.17 -6.34 -10.04
C THR A 47 -10.65 -6.40 -9.91
N ALA A 48 -9.92 -5.78 -10.84
CA ALA A 48 -8.46 -5.73 -10.82
C ALA A 48 -7.96 -4.77 -9.72
N PRO A 49 -7.02 -5.21 -8.86
CA PRO A 49 -6.29 -4.34 -7.96
C PRO A 49 -5.49 -3.27 -8.70
N VAL A 50 -5.31 -2.12 -8.05
CA VAL A 50 -4.47 -1.01 -8.51
C VAL A 50 -3.48 -0.72 -7.40
N ARG A 51 -2.17 -0.73 -7.69
CA ARG A 51 -1.18 -0.26 -6.73
C ARG A 51 -1.25 1.24 -6.60
N VAL A 52 -1.19 1.73 -5.37
CA VAL A 52 -1.14 3.16 -5.07
C VAL A 52 0.19 3.58 -4.48
N PHE A 53 0.61 4.79 -4.83
CA PHE A 53 1.90 5.37 -4.50
C PHE A 53 1.73 6.81 -4.00
N THR A 54 2.72 7.31 -3.27
CA THR A 54 2.91 8.74 -2.97
C THR A 54 4.32 9.17 -3.35
N PRO A 55 4.54 10.42 -3.81
CA PRO A 55 5.89 10.98 -3.88
C PRO A 55 6.60 10.90 -2.52
N CYS A 56 7.87 10.51 -2.52
CA CYS A 56 8.65 10.36 -1.30
C CYS A 56 10.15 10.47 -1.61
N GLY A 57 10.82 11.48 -1.04
CA GLY A 57 12.26 11.70 -1.25
C GLY A 57 13.17 10.80 -0.40
N ASP A 58 12.62 10.01 0.52
CA ASP A 58 13.39 9.10 1.36
C ASP A 58 13.51 7.72 0.68
N ALA A 59 14.69 7.45 0.13
CA ALA A 59 14.98 6.19 -0.55
C ALA A 59 14.87 4.96 0.36
N THR A 60 15.21 5.10 1.65
CA THR A 60 15.11 4.00 2.62
C THR A 60 13.64 3.68 2.90
N LEU A 61 12.81 4.72 3.08
CA LEU A 61 11.38 4.56 3.30
C LEU A 61 10.70 3.91 2.09
N CYS A 62 11.09 4.30 0.86
CA CYS A 62 10.61 3.71 -0.38
C CYS A 62 10.99 2.23 -0.49
N ALA A 63 12.27 1.90 -0.27
CA ALA A 63 12.80 0.55 -0.39
C ALA A 63 12.13 -0.41 0.61
N ARG A 64 12.02 -0.01 1.88
CA ARG A 64 11.34 -0.82 2.91
C ARG A 64 9.86 -1.02 2.61
N SER A 65 9.16 0.02 2.15
CA SER A 65 7.74 -0.09 1.78
C SER A 65 7.53 -1.04 0.60
N ALA A 66 8.41 -0.99 -0.39
CA ALA A 66 8.38 -1.91 -1.53
C ALA A 66 8.64 -3.37 -1.09
N ALA A 67 9.67 -3.58 -0.26
CA ALA A 67 10.00 -4.91 0.28
C ALA A 67 8.85 -5.48 1.13
N ALA A 68 8.24 -4.66 1.98
CA ALA A 68 7.07 -5.04 2.78
C ALA A 68 5.92 -5.56 1.91
N LEU A 69 5.57 -4.83 0.83
CA LEU A 69 4.50 -5.25 -0.08
C LEU A 69 4.86 -6.54 -0.84
N THR A 70 6.09 -6.67 -1.32
CA THR A 70 6.54 -7.91 -1.97
C THR A 70 6.45 -9.12 -1.03
N ALA A 71 6.87 -8.96 0.23
CA ALA A 71 6.77 -10.00 1.24
C ALA A 71 5.31 -10.33 1.60
N PHE A 72 4.45 -9.31 1.74
CA PHE A 72 3.03 -9.46 2.02
C PHE A 72 2.32 -10.25 0.90
N HIS A 73 2.59 -9.92 -0.37
CA HIS A 73 2.06 -10.66 -1.52
C HIS A 73 2.49 -12.13 -1.54
N ALA A 74 3.74 -12.39 -1.14
CA ALA A 74 4.31 -13.72 -1.09
C ALA A 74 3.93 -14.52 0.17
N ARG A 75 3.04 -13.99 1.02
CA ARG A 75 2.66 -14.58 2.32
C ARG A 75 3.83 -14.78 3.30
N ARG A 76 4.92 -14.00 3.12
CA ARG A 76 6.08 -13.99 4.01
C ARG A 76 5.84 -13.00 5.15
N TRP A 77 4.97 -13.37 6.09
CA TRP A 77 4.42 -12.47 7.11
C TRP A 77 5.47 -11.87 8.04
N ASP A 78 6.45 -12.67 8.46
CA ASP A 78 7.51 -12.20 9.35
C ASP A 78 8.42 -11.17 8.65
N GLU A 79 8.74 -11.40 7.37
CA GLU A 79 9.51 -10.45 6.54
C GLU A 79 8.70 -9.16 6.27
N ALA A 80 7.41 -9.28 5.93
CA ALA A 80 6.54 -8.12 5.76
C ALA A 80 6.47 -7.29 7.05
N SER A 81 6.31 -7.94 8.21
CA SER A 81 6.26 -7.29 9.52
C SER A 81 7.59 -6.59 9.85
N HIS A 82 8.73 -7.24 9.56
CA HIS A 82 10.05 -6.67 9.78
C HIS A 82 10.25 -5.37 8.98
N GLU A 83 9.91 -5.38 7.70
CA GLU A 83 10.05 -4.19 6.86
C GLU A 83 9.12 -3.06 7.29
N LEU A 84 7.89 -3.38 7.70
CA LEU A 84 6.93 -2.41 8.22
C LEU A 84 7.36 -1.81 9.55
N GLN A 85 7.95 -2.59 10.44
CA GLN A 85 8.56 -2.07 11.67
C GLN A 85 9.74 -1.14 11.35
N GLY A 86 10.52 -1.46 10.32
CA GLY A 86 11.57 -0.56 9.81
C GLY A 86 11.01 0.75 9.28
N VAL A 87 9.88 0.73 8.58
CA VAL A 87 9.15 1.94 8.16
C VAL A 87 8.68 2.75 9.38
N LEU A 88 8.08 2.10 10.38
CA LEU A 88 7.61 2.76 11.61
C LEU A 88 8.75 3.29 12.49
N ALA A 89 9.94 2.70 12.43
CA ALA A 89 11.12 3.25 13.10
C ALA A 89 11.57 4.58 12.47
N LEU A 90 11.41 4.73 11.14
CA LEU A 90 11.72 5.97 10.41
C LEU A 90 10.58 6.99 10.54
N GLN A 91 9.33 6.52 10.51
CA GLN A 91 8.12 7.33 10.56
C GLN A 91 7.11 6.71 11.54
N PRO A 92 7.19 7.02 12.85
CA PRO A 92 6.40 6.35 13.89
C PRO A 92 4.88 6.44 13.75
N ALA A 93 4.37 7.49 13.12
CA ALA A 93 2.95 7.74 12.93
C ALA A 93 2.47 7.42 11.50
N ASP A 94 3.19 6.58 10.76
CA ASP A 94 2.87 6.26 9.38
C ASP A 94 1.56 5.46 9.24
N PRO A 95 0.49 6.03 8.66
CA PRO A 95 -0.80 5.34 8.60
C PRO A 95 -0.79 4.16 7.61
N ALA A 96 -0.06 4.28 6.51
CA ALA A 96 0.03 3.23 5.50
C ALA A 96 0.71 1.97 6.07
N ALA A 97 1.83 2.13 6.78
CA ALA A 97 2.56 1.03 7.39
C ALA A 97 1.77 0.39 8.54
N THR A 98 1.16 1.22 9.40
CA THR A 98 0.32 0.75 10.51
C THR A 98 -0.84 -0.11 9.99
N ARG A 99 -1.54 0.36 8.95
CA ARG A 99 -2.66 -0.36 8.35
C ARG A 99 -2.22 -1.65 7.66
N LEU A 100 -1.12 -1.62 6.91
CA LEU A 100 -0.61 -2.84 6.27
C LEU A 100 -0.14 -3.87 7.31
N LEU A 101 0.43 -3.44 8.44
CA LEU A 101 0.81 -4.33 9.55
C LEU A 101 -0.42 -5.00 10.19
N ALA A 102 -1.52 -4.27 10.38
CA ALA A 102 -2.78 -4.85 10.82
C ALA A 102 -3.29 -5.93 9.84
N ARG A 103 -3.20 -5.66 8.54
CA ARG A 103 -3.58 -6.63 7.49
C ARG A 103 -2.67 -7.86 7.46
N VAL A 104 -1.38 -7.71 7.74
CA VAL A 104 -0.45 -8.85 7.91
C VAL A 104 -0.92 -9.72 9.08
N ALA A 105 -1.28 -9.11 10.22
CA ALA A 105 -1.76 -9.85 11.39
C ALA A 105 -3.08 -10.58 11.10
N GLU A 106 -4.04 -9.92 10.46
CA GLU A 106 -5.31 -10.52 10.01
C GLU A 106 -5.04 -11.71 9.07
N ALA A 107 -4.21 -11.51 8.04
CA ALA A 107 -3.89 -12.54 7.06
C ALA A 107 -3.19 -13.75 7.70
N ARG A 108 -2.29 -13.52 8.65
CA ARG A 108 -1.60 -14.59 9.40
C ARG A 108 -2.55 -15.44 10.25
N SER A 109 -3.65 -14.84 10.72
CA SER A 109 -4.64 -15.52 11.55
C SER A 109 -5.67 -16.33 10.76
N LEU A 110 -5.71 -16.16 9.43
CA LEU A 110 -6.66 -16.88 8.58
C LEU A 110 -6.30 -18.38 8.49
N PRO A 111 -7.32 -19.27 8.45
CA PRO A 111 -7.11 -20.66 8.07
C PRO A 111 -6.43 -20.78 6.71
N VAL A 112 -5.65 -21.85 6.50
CA VAL A 112 -4.87 -22.07 5.25
C VAL A 112 -5.74 -21.99 3.99
N ASP A 113 -6.97 -22.50 4.08
CA ASP A 113 -7.91 -22.58 2.96
C ASP A 113 -8.86 -21.37 2.85
N ALA A 114 -8.75 -20.39 3.76
CA ALA A 114 -9.59 -19.22 3.71
C ALA A 114 -9.21 -18.35 2.49
N PRO A 115 -10.22 -17.82 1.76
CA PRO A 115 -9.94 -16.92 0.66
C PRO A 115 -9.23 -15.67 1.19
N TRP A 116 -8.08 -15.36 0.58
CA TRP A 116 -7.26 -14.22 0.94
C TRP A 116 -6.85 -13.45 -0.32
N THR A 117 -6.79 -12.13 -0.20
CA THR A 117 -6.30 -11.22 -1.24
C THR A 117 -5.34 -10.21 -0.64
N PRO A 118 -4.22 -9.89 -1.32
CA PRO A 118 -3.32 -8.83 -0.89
C PRO A 118 -3.88 -7.43 -1.19
N ALA A 119 -5.03 -7.31 -1.88
CA ALA A 119 -5.66 -6.03 -2.16
C ALA A 119 -6.81 -5.73 -1.19
N VAL A 120 -7.02 -4.44 -0.89
CA VAL A 120 -8.11 -3.98 -0.01
C VAL A 120 -9.13 -3.17 -0.80
N ALA A 121 -10.41 -3.33 -0.50
CA ALA A 121 -11.43 -2.50 -1.12
C ALA A 121 -11.28 -1.04 -0.65
N LEU A 122 -11.26 -0.09 -1.59
CA LEU A 122 -10.98 1.32 -1.30
C LEU A 122 -12.04 1.94 -0.38
N ASP A 123 -13.27 1.44 -0.40
CA ASP A 123 -14.37 1.87 0.47
C ASP A 123 -14.30 1.29 1.90
N LYS A 124 -13.32 0.41 2.16
CA LYS A 124 -12.99 -0.11 3.51
C LYS A 124 -11.75 0.57 4.11
N LEU A 125 -11.22 1.60 3.44
CA LEU A 125 -10.09 2.41 3.90
C LEU A 125 -10.54 3.55 4.81
#